data_AF-A0A6A4GFR6-F1
#
_entry.id   AF-A0A6A4GFR6-F1
#
_cell.length_a   1.000
_cell.length_b   1.000
_cell.length_c   1.000
_cell.angle_alpha   90.00
_cell.angle_beta   90.00
_cell.angle_gamma   90.00
#
_symmetry.space_group_name_H-M   'P 1'
#
loop_
_entity.id
_entity.type
_entity.pdbx_description
1 polymer ?
#
loop_
_entity_poly.entity_id
_entity_poly.type
_entity_poly.pdbx_seq_one_letter_code
_entity_poly.pdbx_strand_id
1 'polypeptide(L)' 'IKSGGQLRQLFSTLLLFCQVSKPEDLWLAFRQDICDDVRYKLQLCGLEEVDEEDVYDYGLY' A
#
# COMPACT_ATOMS: atom_id res chain seq x y z
N ILE A 1 -9.68 -13.66 6.85
CA ILE A 1 -9.04 -13.07 5.66
C ILE A 1 -8.80 -11.61 5.99
N LYS A 2 -7.55 -11.15 6.10
CA LYS A 2 -7.25 -9.73 6.32
C LYS A 2 -7.23 -9.04 4.96
N SER A 3 -7.91 -7.90 4.81
CA SER A 3 -7.86 -7.12 3.58
C SER A 3 -6.71 -6.11 3.62
N GLY A 4 -6.17 -5.71 2.47
CA GLY A 4 -5.10 -4.70 2.41
C GLY A 4 -5.48 -3.37 3.04
N GLY A 5 -6.78 -3.04 3.11
CA GLY A 5 -7.28 -1.91 3.90
C GLY A 5 -6.92 -1.96 5.39
N GLN A 6 -7.03 -3.13 6.03
CA GLN A 6 -6.67 -3.29 7.45
C GLN A 6 -5.14 -3.25 7.65
N LEU A 7 -4.39 -3.80 6.69
CA LEU A 7 -2.92 -3.76 6.71
C LEU A 7 -2.39 -2.34 6.51
N ARG A 8 -2.96 -1.56 5.58
CA ARG A 8 -2.66 -0.12 5.43
C ARG A 8 -2.90 0.64 6.72
N GLN A 9 -4.06 0.44 7.35
CA GLN A 9 -4.38 1.12 8.60
C GLN A 9 -3.35 0.79 9.69
N LEU A 10 -3.02 -0.50 9.85
CA LEU A 10 -2.01 -0.93 10.81
C LEU A 10 -0.63 -0.35 10.50
N PHE A 11 -0.21 -0.38 9.22
CA PHE A 11 1.06 0.15 8.78
C PHE A 11 1.16 1.66 9.08
N SER A 12 0.14 2.44 8.71
CA SER A 12 0.07 3.87 9.06
C SER A 12 0.06 4.11 10.57
N THR A 13 -0.64 3.28 11.35
CA THR A 13 -0.61 3.37 12.82
C THR A 13 0.78 3.11 13.38
N LEU A 14 1.50 2.10 12.88
CA LEU A 14 2.86 1.81 13.29
C LEU A 14 3.80 2.98 12.97
N LEU A 15 3.69 3.57 11.78
CA LEU A 15 4.51 4.72 11.39
C LEU A 15 4.23 5.98 12.24
N LEU A 16 2.97 6.24 12.58
CA LEU A 16 2.58 7.46 13.29
C LEU A 16 2.74 7.37 14.81
N PHE A 17 2.54 6.20 15.40
CA PHE A 17 2.44 6.04 16.84
C PHE A 17 3.51 5.13 17.45
N CYS A 18 4.33 4.45 16.64
CA CYS A 18 5.38 3.57 17.11
C CYS A 18 6.74 3.99 16.57
N GLN A 19 7.79 3.63 17.30
CA GLN A 19 9.16 3.81 16.83
C GLN A 19 9.56 2.60 15.99
N VAL A 20 9.25 2.65 14.69
CA VAL A 20 9.64 1.60 13.74
C VAL A 20 11.09 1.86 13.32
N SER A 21 12.00 0.97 13.68
CA SER A 21 13.44 1.17 13.42
C SER A 21 13.80 1.24 11.94
N LYS A 22 13.04 0.54 11.08
CA LYS A 22 13.24 0.44 9.63
C LYS A 22 11.90 0.33 8.89
N PRO A 23 11.16 1.43 8.74
CA PRO A 23 9.86 1.42 8.09
C PRO A 23 9.93 0.99 6.60
N GLU A 24 11.05 1.24 5.93
CA GLU A 24 11.32 0.84 4.55
C GLU A 24 11.39 -0.68 4.36
N ASP A 25 12.07 -1.40 5.26
CA ASP A 25 12.15 -2.87 5.23
C ASP A 25 10.75 -3.47 5.46
N LEU A 26 9.98 -2.87 6.37
CA LEU A 26 8.60 -3.27 6.64
C LEU A 26 7.69 -3.02 5.43
N TRP A 27 7.83 -1.86 4.77
CA TRP A 27 7.11 -1.56 3.53
C TRP A 27 7.45 -2.57 2.44
N LEU A 28 8.73 -2.81 2.15
CA LEU A 28 9.15 -3.75 1.11
C LEU A 28 8.63 -5.17 1.34
N ALA A 29 8.56 -5.61 2.60
CA ALA A 29 8.06 -6.93 2.96
C ALA A 29 6.55 -7.09 2.78
N PHE A 30 5.76 -6.03 2.97
CA PHE A 30 4.30 -6.11 3.05
C PHE A 30 3.55 -5.28 2.00
N ARG A 31 4.23 -4.50 1.16
CA ARG A 31 3.62 -3.59 0.16
C ARG A 31 2.62 -4.27 -0.75
N GLN A 32 2.84 -5.55 -1.09
CA GLN A 32 1.93 -6.29 -1.96
C GLN A 32 0.60 -6.59 -1.29
N ASP A 33 0.61 -7.00 -0.02
CA ASP A 33 -0.61 -7.22 0.76
C ASP A 33 -1.28 -5.88 1.15
N ILE A 34 -0.47 -4.85 1.41
CA ILE A 34 -0.93 -3.50 1.72
C ILE A 34 -1.65 -2.87 0.52
N CYS A 35 -1.19 -3.15 -0.70
CA CYS A 35 -1.75 -2.58 -1.94
C CYS A 35 -2.67 -3.55 -2.71
N ASP A 36 -3.15 -4.64 -2.10
CA ASP A 36 -3.94 -5.70 -2.75
C ASP A 36 -5.14 -5.18 -3.57
N ASP A 37 -5.81 -4.15 -3.09
CA ASP A 37 -7.01 -3.54 -3.68
C ASP A 37 -6.73 -2.17 -4.34
N VAL A 38 -5.49 -1.67 -4.29
CA VAL A 38 -5.12 -0.36 -4.85
C VAL A 38 -5.23 -0.38 -6.37
N ARG A 39 -4.74 -1.44 -7.02
CA ARG A 39 -4.85 -1.58 -8.48
C ARG A 39 -6.28 -1.49 -8.98
N TYR A 40 -7.18 -2.22 -8.31
CA TYR A 40 -8.60 -2.21 -8.63
C TYR A 40 -9.23 -0.82 -8.43
N LYS A 41 -8.83 -0.10 -7.38
CA LYS A 41 -9.28 1.28 -7.13
C LYS A 41 -8.77 2.27 -8.17
N LEU A 42 -7.52 2.17 -8.58
CA LEU A 42 -6.95 3.02 -9.63
C LEU A 42 -7.65 2.81 -10.98
N GLN A 43 -7.96 1.55 -11.32
CA GLN A 43 -8.76 1.22 -12.50
C GLN A 43 -10.18 1.79 -12.43
N LEU A 44 -10.84 1.70 -11.27
CA LEU A 44 -12.15 2.33 -11.07
C LEU A 44 -12.10 3.87 -11.19
N CYS A 45 -10.95 4.47 -10.91
CA CYS A 45 -10.71 5.90 -11.09
C CYS A 45 -10.33 6.28 -12.53
N GLY A 46 -10.21 5.32 -13.44
CA GLY A 46 -9.95 5.56 -14.87
C GLY A 46 -8.50 5.47 -15.31
N LEU A 47 -7.58 4.95 -14.48
CA LEU A 47 -6.26 4.55 -14.94
C LEU A 47 -6.32 3.15 -15.56
N GLU A 48 -6.20 3.06 -16.89
CA GLU A 48 -6.32 1.80 -17.64
C GLU A 48 -5.02 0.97 -17.59
N GLU A 49 -3.86 1.62 -17.69
CA GLU A 49 -2.54 1.01 -17.58
C GLU A 49 -1.92 1.35 -16.23
N VAL A 50 -2.21 0.51 -15.23
CA VAL A 50 -1.63 0.63 -13.89
C VAL A 50 -0.56 -0.44 -13.75
N ASP A 51 0.72 -0.04 -13.74
CA ASP A 51 1.84 -0.92 -13.46
C ASP A 51 2.00 -1.16 -11.94
N GLU A 52 2.78 -2.17 -11.56
CA GLU A 52 2.98 -2.46 -10.14
C GLU A 52 3.70 -1.34 -9.39
N GLU A 53 4.55 -0.58 -10.08
CA GLU A 53 5.19 0.61 -9.52
C GLU A 53 4.17 1.68 -9.19
N ASP A 54 3.21 1.93 -10.08
CA ASP A 54 2.08 2.85 -9.83
C ASP A 54 1.24 2.38 -8.64
N VAL A 55 1.05 1.06 -8.47
CA VAL A 55 0.32 0.50 -7.33
C VAL A 55 1.02 0.77 -6.00
N TYR A 56 2.36 0.67 -5.96
CA TYR A 56 3.13 0.94 -4.75
C TYR A 56 3.24 2.43 -4.44
N ASP A 57 3.14 3.28 -5.46
CA ASP A 57 3.16 4.72 -5.32
C ASP A 57 1.74 5.34 -5.27
N TYR A 58 0.68 4.52 -5.33
CA TYR A 58 -0.72 4.97 -5.39
C TYR A 58 -1.06 5.83 -6.62
N GLY A 59 -0.30 5.70 -7.71
CA GLY A 59 -0.46 6.47 -8.95
C GLY A 59 -0.18 7.95 -8.76
N LEU A 60 0.73 8.30 -7.84
CA LEU A 60 1.08 9.69 -7.53
C LEU A 60 2.28 10.20 -8.34
N TYR A 61 2.94 9.34 -9.14
CA TYR A 61 4.04 9.65 -10.04
C TYR A 61 3.77 9.17 -11.47
#